data_AF-A0A528IBJ9-F1
#
_entry.id   AF-A0A528IBJ9-F1
#
_cell.length_a   1.000
_cell.length_b   1.000
_cell.length_c   1.000
_cell.angle_alpha   90.00
_cell.angle_beta   90.00
_cell.angle_gamma   90.00
#
_symmetry.space_group_name_H-M   'P 1'
#
loop_
_entity.id
_entity.type
_entity.pdbx_description
1 polymer ?
#
loop_
_entity_poly.entity_id
_entity_poly.type
_entity_poly.pdbx_seq_one_letter_code
_entity_poly.pdbx_strand_id
1 'polypeptide(L)'
;AMLVAQNAGVMLLDEPISALDIAHQVEVLGLVRDLSRKRDLCVVVVLHDPNMAARYCDELIALKDGRLLTRGTPDQIMQGEVLKGIFGVEMGVFAHPVTGQPIGYVQ
;
A
#
# COMPACT_ATOMS: atom_id res chain seq x y z
N ALA A 1 12.28 1.30 -15.33
CA ALA A 1 12.47 1.93 -16.66
C ALA A 1 11.67 1.24 -17.77
N MET A 2 11.83 -0.09 -18.00
CA MET A 2 11.14 -0.78 -19.11
C MET A 2 9.60 -0.78 -19.03
N LEU A 3 9.00 -0.91 -17.84
CA LEU A 3 7.53 -0.91 -17.68
C LEU A 3 6.87 0.45 -18.02
N VAL A 4 7.52 1.56 -17.68
CA VAL A 4 6.99 2.92 -17.90
C VAL A 4 7.05 3.33 -19.39
N ALA A 5 7.88 2.65 -20.19
CA ALA A 5 8.07 2.94 -21.61
C ALA A 5 6.97 2.36 -22.51
N GLN A 6 6.13 1.44 -22.02
CA GLN A 6 5.17 0.69 -22.85
C GLN A 6 3.84 1.40 -23.12
N ASN A 7 3.63 2.63 -22.62
CA ASN A 7 2.35 3.34 -22.75
C ASN A 7 1.13 2.49 -22.35
N ALA A 8 1.32 1.56 -21.41
CA ALA A 8 0.29 0.68 -20.91
C ALA A 8 -0.67 1.48 -20.01
N GLY A 9 -1.97 1.21 -20.06
CA GLY A 9 -2.95 1.85 -19.17
C GLY A 9 -2.99 1.27 -17.75
N VAL A 10 -2.29 0.14 -17.53
CA VAL A 10 -2.21 -0.55 -16.24
C VAL A 10 -0.79 -1.01 -15.98
N MET A 11 -0.28 -0.78 -14.76
CA MET A 11 1.01 -1.26 -14.30
C MET A 11 0.82 -2.15 -13.07
N LEU A 12 1.32 -3.39 -13.14
CA LEU A 12 1.35 -4.31 -12.01
C LEU A 12 2.77 -4.41 -11.46
N LEU A 13 2.90 -4.23 -10.15
CA LEU A 13 4.17 -4.30 -9.42
C LEU A 13 4.06 -5.37 -8.34
N ASP A 14 4.76 -6.48 -8.52
CA ASP A 14 4.83 -7.54 -7.52
C ASP A 14 6.04 -7.30 -6.62
N GLU A 15 5.79 -6.97 -5.35
CA GLU A 15 6.80 -6.65 -4.33
C GLU A 15 8.03 -5.88 -4.84
N PRO A 16 7.87 -4.69 -5.47
CA PRO A 16 8.98 -3.96 -6.09
C PRO A 16 10.02 -3.45 -5.08
N ILE A 17 9.74 -3.59 -3.78
CA ILE A 17 10.49 -3.00 -2.68
C ILE A 17 11.25 -4.02 -1.80
N SER A 18 11.08 -5.33 -2.01
CA SER A 18 11.57 -6.36 -1.09
C SER A 18 13.11 -6.46 -0.97
N ALA A 19 13.88 -5.80 -1.84
CA ALA A 19 15.34 -5.74 -1.77
C ALA A 19 15.90 -4.31 -1.55
N LEU A 20 15.04 -3.32 -1.33
CA LEU A 20 15.42 -1.90 -1.22
C LEU A 20 15.40 -1.44 0.24
N ASP A 21 16.31 -0.53 0.58
CA ASP A 21 16.25 0.16 1.87
C ASP A 21 15.05 1.11 1.95
N ILE A 22 14.68 1.51 3.17
CA ILE A 22 13.49 2.35 3.42
C ILE A 22 13.51 3.64 2.59
N ALA A 23 14.68 4.25 2.37
CA ALA A 23 14.79 5.50 1.61
C ALA A 23 14.40 5.27 0.14
N HIS A 24 14.96 4.21 -0.48
CA HIS A 24 14.63 3.84 -1.85
C HIS A 24 13.19 3.34 -1.99
N GLN A 25 12.64 2.63 -1.00
CA GLN A 25 11.23 2.22 -1.02
C GLN A 25 10.30 3.43 -1.10
N VAL A 26 10.55 4.44 -0.26
CA VAL A 26 9.80 5.71 -0.23
C VAL A 26 9.93 6.46 -1.56
N GLU A 27 11.13 6.52 -2.13
CA GLU A 27 11.38 7.17 -3.42
C GLU A 27 10.64 6.47 -4.56
N VAL A 28 10.75 5.13 -4.66
CA VAL A 28 10.12 4.35 -5.73
C VAL A 28 8.59 4.47 -5.64
N LEU A 29 8.00 4.27 -4.46
CA LEU A 29 6.55 4.36 -4.29
C LEU A 29 6.04 5.79 -4.52
N GLY A 30 6.80 6.81 -4.09
CA GLY A 30 6.51 8.20 -4.40
C GLY A 30 6.51 8.48 -5.90
N LEU A 31 7.54 8.02 -6.61
CA LEU A 31 7.65 8.18 -8.07
C LEU A 31 6.52 7.45 -8.81
N VAL A 32 6.18 6.23 -8.40
CA VAL A 32 5.09 5.44 -8.98
C VAL A 32 3.75 6.16 -8.80
N ARG A 33 3.48 6.70 -7.61
CA ARG A 33 2.27 7.47 -7.33
C ARG A 33 2.18 8.74 -8.18
N ASP A 34 3.29 9.48 -8.29
CA ASP A 34 3.36 10.68 -9.13
C ASP A 34 3.14 10.36 -10.61
N LEU A 35 3.71 9.26 -11.09
CA LEU A 35 3.51 8.78 -12.46
C LEU A 35 2.05 8.37 -12.71
N SER A 36 1.43 7.65 -11.76
CA SER A 36 0.02 7.28 -11.82
C SER A 36 -0.86 8.50 -12.02
N ARG A 37 -0.69 9.53 -11.18
CA ARG A 37 -1.47 10.78 -11.24
C ARG A 37 -1.21 11.59 -12.51
N LYS A 38 0.04 11.68 -12.96
CA LYS A 38 0.41 12.49 -14.14
C LYS A 38 -0.04 11.86 -15.46
N ARG A 39 -0.16 10.54 -15.53
CA ARG A 39 -0.44 9.79 -16.77
C ARG A 39 -1.80 9.07 -16.77
N ASP A 40 -2.63 9.29 -15.76
CA ASP A 40 -3.89 8.57 -15.54
C ASP A 40 -3.71 7.05 -15.62
N LEU A 41 -2.59 6.58 -15.06
CA LEU A 41 -2.17 5.18 -15.13
C LEU A 41 -2.73 4.43 -13.91
N CYS A 42 -3.47 3.35 -14.16
CA CYS A 42 -3.88 2.45 -13.08
C CYS A 42 -2.67 1.66 -12.58
N VAL A 43 -2.39 1.71 -11.28
CA VAL A 43 -1.27 0.97 -10.68
C VAL A 43 -1.81 0.00 -9.64
N VAL A 44 -1.43 -1.27 -9.78
CA VAL A 44 -1.69 -2.32 -8.80
C VAL A 44 -0.35 -2.74 -8.23
N VAL A 45 -0.15 -2.57 -6.93
CA VAL A 45 1.08 -2.93 -6.23
C VAL A 45 0.77 -3.93 -5.12
N VAL A 46 1.60 -4.97 -5.02
CA VAL A 46 1.57 -5.92 -3.91
C VAL A 46 2.59 -5.46 -2.87
N LEU A 47 2.11 -5.20 -1.65
CA LEU A 47 2.93 -4.72 -0.52
C LEU A 47 2.67 -5.60 0.71
N HIS A 48 3.73 -5.87 1.46
CA HIS A 48 3.64 -6.61 2.73
C HIS A 48 3.44 -5.68 3.94
N ASP A 49 3.83 -4.41 3.84
CA ASP A 49 3.69 -3.42 4.91
C ASP A 49 2.39 -2.60 4.73
N PRO A 50 1.41 -2.73 5.66
CA PRO A 50 0.16 -1.98 5.59
C PRO A 50 0.36 -0.47 5.75
N ASN A 51 1.42 -0.01 6.43
CA ASN A 51 1.71 1.41 6.59
C ASN A 51 2.17 2.05 5.27
N MET A 52 3.01 1.33 4.52
CA MET A 52 3.39 1.76 3.17
C MET A 52 2.18 1.75 2.24
N ALA A 53 1.36 0.71 2.32
CA ALA A 53 0.14 0.62 1.53
C ALA A 53 -0.81 1.80 1.83
N ALA A 54 -1.08 2.08 3.09
CA ALA A 54 -1.94 3.19 3.52
C ALA A 54 -1.40 4.57 3.13
N ARG A 55 -0.08 4.73 3.05
CA ARG A 55 0.55 6.01 2.69
C ARG A 55 0.48 6.32 1.19
N TYR A 56 0.67 5.30 0.35
CA TYR A 56 0.90 5.48 -1.09
C TYR A 56 -0.26 5.04 -1.97
N CYS A 57 -1.13 4.14 -1.49
CA CYS A 57 -2.27 3.63 -2.26
C CYS A 57 -3.53 4.42 -1.91
N ASP A 58 -4.38 4.63 -2.91
CA ASP A 58 -5.67 5.28 -2.73
C ASP A 58 -6.77 4.25 -2.33
N GLU A 59 -6.58 2.98 -2.70
CA GLU A 59 -7.44 1.85 -2.35
C GLU A 59 -6.59 0.64 -1.94
N LEU A 60 -7.06 -0.11 -0.94
CA LEU A 60 -6.43 -1.28 -0.38
C LEU A 60 -7.33 -2.50 -0.52
N ILE A 61 -6.73 -3.63 -0.88
CA ILE A 61 -7.40 -4.93 -0.97
C ILE A 61 -6.62 -5.91 -0.11
N ALA A 62 -7.28 -6.46 0.91
CA ALA A 62 -6.71 -7.46 1.77
C ALA A 62 -7.15 -8.85 1.32
N LEU A 63 -6.17 -9.72 1.09
CA LEU A 63 -6.35 -11.11 0.71
C LEU A 63 -5.86 -12.02 1.85
N LYS A 64 -6.64 -13.05 2.18
CA LYS A 64 -6.26 -14.08 3.15
C LYS A 64 -6.74 -15.44 2.66
N ASP A 65 -5.86 -16.44 2.67
CA ASP A 65 -6.16 -17.82 2.23
C ASP A 65 -6.82 -17.90 0.84
N GLY A 66 -6.35 -17.06 -0.09
CA GLY A 66 -6.87 -16.97 -1.46
C GLY A 66 -8.26 -16.33 -1.58
N ARG A 67 -8.78 -15.71 -0.51
CA ARG A 67 -10.07 -15.03 -0.48
C ARG A 67 -9.89 -13.54 -0.21
N LEU A 68 -10.78 -12.74 -0.79
CA LEU A 68 -10.89 -11.32 -0.45
C LEU A 68 -11.50 -11.20 0.94
N LEU A 69 -10.70 -10.69 1.87
CA LEU A 69 -11.14 -10.43 3.24
C LEU A 69 -11.87 -9.09 3.30
N THR A 70 -11.27 -8.05 2.71
CA THR A 70 -11.83 -6.70 2.69
C THR A 70 -11.21 -5.86 1.58
N ARG A 71 -11.93 -4.80 1.17
CA ARG A 71 -11.53 -3.82 0.17
C ARG A 71 -12.06 -2.46 0.60
N GLY A 72 -11.23 -1.42 0.52
CA GLY A 72 -11.64 -0.08 0.88
C GLY A 72 -10.50 0.92 0.88
N THR A 73 -10.78 2.13 1.37
CA THR A 73 -9.75 3.17 1.53
C THR A 73 -8.76 2.80 2.65
N PRO A 74 -7.57 3.41 2.69
CA PRO A 74 -6.65 3.27 3.82
C PRO A 74 -7.32 3.43 5.19
N ASP A 75 -8.21 4.41 5.37
CA ASP A 75 -8.89 4.64 6.67
C ASP A 75 -9.91 3.55 7.03
N GLN A 76 -10.48 2.88 6.03
CA GLN A 76 -11.40 1.76 6.25
C GLN A 76 -10.66 0.47 6.58
N ILE A 77 -9.49 0.26 5.98
CA ILE A 77 -8.68 -0.95 6.18
C ILE A 77 -7.78 -0.84 7.42
N MET A 78 -7.25 0.34 7.70
CA MET A 78 -6.38 0.59 8.85
C MET A 78 -7.20 0.75 10.13
N GLN A 79 -7.82 -0.34 10.54
CA GLN A 79 -8.53 -0.48 11.81
C GLN A 79 -8.00 -1.71 12.53
N GLY A 80 -7.87 -1.65 13.86
CA GLY A 80 -7.25 -2.73 14.64
C GLY A 80 -7.87 -4.10 14.37
N GLU A 81 -9.21 -4.20 14.37
CA GLU A 81 -9.93 -5.44 14.09
C GLU A 81 -9.68 -5.98 12.67
N VAL A 82 -9.59 -5.09 11.68
CA VAL A 82 -9.33 -5.46 10.28
C VAL A 82 -7.90 -5.96 10.14
N LEU A 83 -6.92 -5.22 10.68
CA LEU A 83 -5.50 -5.60 10.65
C LEU A 83 -5.25 -6.90 11.41
N LYS A 84 -5.93 -7.12 12.53
CA LYS A 84 -5.91 -8.40 13.26
C LYS A 84 -6.47 -9.54 12.41
N GLY A 85 -7.55 -9.30 11.67
CA GLY A 85 -8.08 -10.27 10.70
C GLY A 85 -7.05 -10.65 9.62
N ILE A 86 -6.29 -9.66 9.13
CA ILE A 86 -5.28 -9.83 8.07
C ILE A 86 -4.04 -10.56 8.60
N PHE A 87 -3.40 -10.01 9.63
CA PHE A 87 -2.09 -10.47 10.11
C PHE A 87 -2.16 -11.51 11.23
N GLY A 88 -3.31 -11.69 11.87
CA GLY A 88 -3.49 -12.63 12.98
C GLY A 88 -2.86 -12.18 14.31
N VAL A 89 -2.46 -10.91 14.42
CA VAL A 89 -1.85 -10.31 15.62
C VAL A 89 -2.67 -9.11 16.09
N GLU A 90 -2.65 -8.82 17.39
CA GLU A 90 -3.29 -7.61 17.92
C GLU A 90 -2.58 -6.36 17.39
N MET A 91 -3.36 -5.48 16.76
CA MET A 91 -2.85 -4.29 16.10
C MET A 91 -3.63 -3.08 16.60
N GLY A 92 -2.90 -2.03 16.98
CA GLY A 92 -3.46 -0.70 17.20
C GLY A 92 -3.29 0.17 15.96
N VAL A 93 -4.13 1.21 15.85
CA VAL A 93 -3.97 2.24 14.82
C VAL A 93 -4.05 3.61 15.47
N PHE A 94 -3.14 4.50 15.12
CA PHE A 94 -3.18 5.91 15.49
C PHE A 94 -2.91 6.80 14.27
N ALA A 95 -3.30 8.07 14.35
CA ALA A 95 -3.02 9.03 13.29
C ALA A 95 -1.57 9.51 13.36
N HIS A 96 -0.88 9.53 12.23
CA HIS A 96 0.47 10.07 12.10
C HIS A 96 0.48 11.52 12.58
N PRO A 97 1.37 11.93 13.50
CA PRO A 97 1.29 13.24 14.16
C PRO A 97 1.46 14.41 13.19
N VAL A 98 2.23 14.21 12.11
CA VAL A 98 2.45 15.21 11.05
C VAL A 98 1.44 15.11 9.89
N THR A 99 1.19 13.92 9.34
CA THR A 99 0.41 13.77 8.09
C THR A 99 -1.06 13.41 8.32
N GLY A 100 -1.44 13.03 9.54
CA GLY A 100 -2.79 12.54 9.87
C GLY A 100 -3.12 11.14 9.33
N GLN A 101 -2.25 10.55 8.51
CA GLN A 101 -2.47 9.23 7.92
C GLN A 101 -2.47 8.13 8.99
N PRO A 102 -3.27 7.07 8.83
CA PRO A 102 -3.29 5.98 9.79
C PRO A 102 -1.96 5.22 9.83
N ILE A 103 -1.47 4.92 11.03
CA ILE A 103 -0.29 4.08 11.30
C ILE A 103 -0.74 2.90 12.15
N GLY A 104 -0.53 1.69 11.62
CA GLY A 104 -0.69 0.43 12.34
C GLY A 104 0.58 0.09 13.13
N TYR A 105 0.40 -0.35 14.37
CA TYR A 105 1.47 -0.85 15.24
C TYR A 105 1.01 -2.12 15.94
N VAL A 106 1.97 -2.99 16.25
CA VAL A 106 1.70 -4.23 17.01
C VAL A 106 1.54 -3.86 18.49
N GLN A 107 0.52 -4.42 19.13
CA GLN A 107 0.30 -4.27 20.57
C GLN A 107 1.12 -5.26 21.40
#